data_AF-A0A2V8E7B0-F1
#
_entry.id   AF-A0A2V8E7B0-F1
#
_cell.length_a   1.000
_cell.length_b   1.000
_cell.length_c   1.000
_cell.angle_alpha   90.00
_cell.angle_beta   90.00
_cell.angle_gamma   90.00
#
_symmetry.space_group_name_H-M   'P 1'
#
loop_
_entity.id
_entity.type
_entity.pdbx_description
1 polymer ?
#
loop_
_entity_poly.entity_id
_entity_poly.type
_entity_poly.pdbx_seq_one_letter_code
_entity_poly.pdbx_strand_id
1 'polypeptide(L)'
;MNILIVKLNAAGDVVRTTPLLRRLRADVTWITAAANLQLLKGAYPDLRCFSWEDRESAADRPFDLVINLEDELEPAAFVHHGIRHDRHFGAYLDDSGAVAYTDDSRGWFDMSLISVHGRKRADELKLQNRRSYHLDCDLRASVMLCRNLVRVGFAATWPLRRWQGPCGR
;
A
#
# COMPACT_ATOMS: atom_id res chain seq x y z
N MET A 1 2.74 -1.31 -18.21
CA MET A 1 2.02 -0.51 -17.20
C MET A 1 3.01 -0.22 -16.09
N ASN A 2 3.20 1.05 -15.75
CA ASN A 2 4.12 1.54 -14.74
C ASN A 2 3.35 1.83 -13.45
N ILE A 3 3.77 1.22 -12.34
CA ILE A 3 3.15 1.44 -11.03
C ILE A 3 4.20 1.96 -10.07
N LEU A 4 3.86 3.03 -9.33
CA LEU A 4 4.66 3.49 -8.21
C LEU A 4 4.04 3.00 -6.90
N ILE A 5 4.86 2.44 -6.01
CA ILE A 5 4.48 2.11 -4.64
C ILE A 5 5.35 2.92 -3.68
N VAL A 6 4.72 3.65 -2.76
CA VAL A 6 5.39 4.38 -1.69
C VAL A 6 5.06 3.69 -0.36
N LYS A 7 6.08 3.12 0.28
CA LYS A 7 5.97 2.52 1.62
C LYS A 7 7.29 2.68 2.36
N LEU A 8 7.31 3.56 3.35
CA LEU A 8 8.48 3.99 4.12
C LEU A 8 8.56 3.36 5.52
N ASN A 9 7.43 2.90 6.05
CA ASN A 9 7.30 2.37 7.42
C ASN A 9 8.20 1.15 7.74
N ALA A 10 8.08 0.65 8.97
CA ALA A 10 8.90 -0.44 9.51
C ALA A 10 9.05 -1.63 8.55
N ALA A 11 10.20 -2.30 8.58
CA ALA A 11 10.55 -3.41 7.69
C ALA A 11 9.47 -4.51 7.61
N GLY A 12 8.77 -4.77 8.72
CA GLY A 12 7.64 -5.72 8.75
C GLY A 12 6.48 -5.33 7.81
N ASP A 13 6.17 -4.04 7.67
CA ASP A 13 5.11 -3.55 6.78
C ASP A 13 5.54 -3.62 5.32
N VAL A 14 6.81 -3.30 5.06
CA VAL A 14 7.41 -3.44 3.73
C VAL A 14 7.35 -4.89 3.26
N VAL A 15 7.75 -5.86 4.10
CA VAL A 15 7.66 -7.28 3.74
C VAL A 15 6.21 -7.70 3.49
N ARG A 16 5.26 -7.27 4.33
CA ARG A 16 3.85 -7.64 4.23
C ARG A 16 3.13 -7.03 3.01
N THR A 17 3.71 -6.00 2.40
CA THR A 17 3.24 -5.38 1.16
C THR A 17 3.88 -5.98 -0.10
N THR A 18 5.02 -6.68 0.00
CA THR A 18 5.64 -7.36 -1.16
C THR A 18 4.77 -8.38 -1.92
N PRO A 19 3.77 -9.08 -1.32
CA PRO A 19 2.87 -9.93 -2.10
C PRO A 19 2.11 -9.21 -3.22
N LEU A 20 1.99 -7.87 -3.15
CA LEU A 20 1.46 -7.05 -4.24
C LEU A 20 2.28 -7.18 -5.52
N LEU A 21 3.60 -7.31 -5.41
CA LEU A 21 4.50 -7.45 -6.57
C LEU A 21 4.15 -8.68 -7.41
N ARG A 22 3.68 -9.76 -6.79
CA ARG A 22 3.29 -10.99 -7.50
C ARG A 22 1.92 -10.88 -8.19
N ARG A 23 1.09 -9.93 -7.75
CA ARG A 23 -0.28 -9.72 -8.25
C ARG A 23 -0.35 -8.61 -9.30
N LEU A 24 0.43 -7.56 -9.10
CA LEU A 24 0.64 -6.50 -10.06
C LEU A 24 1.59 -7.02 -11.13
N ARG A 25 1.04 -7.58 -12.22
CA ARG A 25 1.83 -7.98 -13.40
C ARG A 25 2.21 -6.72 -14.21
N ALA A 26 3.03 -5.86 -13.63
CA ALA A 26 3.35 -4.51 -14.11
C ALA A 26 4.79 -4.13 -13.74
N ASP A 27 5.31 -3.08 -14.38
CA ASP A 27 6.63 -2.51 -14.06
C ASP A 27 6.53 -1.67 -12.79
N VAL A 28 6.88 -2.28 -11.67
CA VAL A 28 6.78 -1.63 -10.36
C VAL A 28 8.05 -0.83 -10.05
N THR A 29 7.86 0.42 -9.67
CA THR A 29 8.85 1.23 -8.96
C THR A 29 8.46 1.33 -7.50
N TRP A 30 9.40 1.12 -6.59
CA TRP A 30 9.16 1.16 -5.15
C TRP A 30 10.03 2.23 -4.48
N ILE A 31 9.41 3.07 -3.67
CA ILE A 31 10.12 4.03 -2.79
C ILE A 31 9.93 3.58 -1.34
N THR A 32 11.04 3.38 -0.63
CA THR A 32 11.08 2.94 0.76
C THR A 32 12.17 3.66 1.55
N ALA A 33 12.14 3.60 2.89
CA ALA A 33 13.27 4.03 3.71
C ALA A 33 14.56 3.28 3.34
N ALA A 34 15.71 3.97 3.40
CA ALA A 34 17.02 3.42 3.01
C ALA A 34 17.36 2.08 3.70
N ALA A 35 17.00 1.92 4.98
CA ALA A 35 17.23 0.70 5.74
C ALA A 35 16.53 -0.54 5.15
N ASN A 36 15.42 -0.36 4.43
CA ASN A 36 14.64 -1.44 3.83
C ASN A 36 15.09 -1.78 2.39
N LEU A 37 15.96 -0.96 1.78
CA LEU A 37 16.41 -1.19 0.41
C LEU A 37 17.09 -2.54 0.23
N GLN A 38 17.97 -2.92 1.16
CA GLN A 38 18.70 -4.17 1.06
C GLN A 38 17.77 -5.39 1.15
N LEU A 39 16.71 -5.28 1.94
CA LEU A 39 15.69 -6.32 2.06
C LEU A 39 14.94 -6.50 0.73
N LEU A 40 14.51 -5.40 0.11
CA LEU A 40 13.79 -5.46 -1.17
C LEU A 40 14.68 -5.93 -2.31
N LYS A 41 15.89 -5.37 -2.44
CA LYS A 41 16.85 -5.77 -3.49
C LYS A 41 17.34 -7.21 -3.34
N GLY A 42 17.47 -7.70 -2.11
CA GLY A 42 17.84 -9.09 -1.84
C GLY A 42 16.75 -10.09 -2.25
N ALA A 43 15.47 -9.76 -2.03
CA ALA A 43 14.34 -10.62 -2.36
C ALA A 43 13.86 -10.46 -3.83
N TYR A 44 14.01 -9.27 -4.40
CA TYR A 44 13.56 -8.89 -5.73
C TYR A 44 14.65 -8.07 -6.45
N PRO A 45 15.71 -8.72 -6.97
CA PRO A 45 16.86 -8.03 -7.55
C PRO A 45 16.52 -7.16 -8.76
N ASP A 46 15.50 -7.53 -9.52
CA ASP A 46 15.04 -6.79 -10.71
C ASP A 46 14.04 -5.66 -10.36
N LEU A 47 13.67 -5.51 -9.08
CA LEU A 47 12.75 -4.45 -8.67
C LEU A 47 13.45 -3.10 -8.72
N ARG A 48 12.88 -2.18 -9.49
CA ARG A 48 13.30 -0.78 -9.49
C ARG A 48 12.94 -0.14 -8.15
N CYS A 49 13.93 0.01 -7.28
CA CYS A 49 13.73 0.44 -5.90
C CYS A 49 14.63 1.62 -5.52
N PHE A 50 14.05 2.67 -4.94
CA PHE A 50 14.73 3.89 -4.49
C PHE A 50 14.54 4.11 -2.99
N SER A 51 15.54 4.74 -2.38
CA SER A 51 15.42 5.27 -1.03
C SER A 51 14.46 6.46 -1.02
N TRP A 52 13.96 6.86 0.15
CA TRP A 52 13.18 8.09 0.28
C TRP A 52 14.01 9.33 -0.05
N GLU A 53 15.29 9.27 0.28
CA GLU A 53 16.28 10.31 0.05
C GLU A 53 16.55 10.50 -1.46
N ASP A 54 16.52 9.41 -2.23
CA ASP A 54 16.73 9.41 -3.69
C ASP A 54 15.41 9.44 -4.50
N ARG A 55 14.28 9.74 -3.85
CA ARG A 55 12.93 9.63 -4.44
C ARG A 55 12.74 10.39 -5.74
N GLU A 56 13.43 11.50 -5.95
CA GLU A 56 13.34 12.29 -7.18
C GLU A 56 13.77 11.48 -8.41
N SER A 57 14.70 10.54 -8.25
CA SER A 57 15.13 9.64 -9.32
C SER A 57 14.00 8.72 -9.79
N ALA A 58 12.97 8.50 -8.98
CA ALA A 58 11.81 7.70 -9.34
C ALA A 58 10.84 8.44 -10.27
N ALA A 59 10.91 9.78 -10.33
CA ALA A 59 10.01 10.66 -11.11
C ALA A 59 10.42 10.84 -12.59
N ASP A 60 11.40 10.06 -13.05
CA ASP A 60 11.91 10.05 -14.43
C ASP A 60 10.87 9.62 -15.49
N ARG A 61 9.75 9.04 -15.08
CA ARG A 61 8.67 8.57 -15.96
C ARG A 61 7.28 8.79 -15.36
N PRO A 62 6.23 8.92 -16.19
CA PRO A 62 4.85 8.92 -15.72
C PRO A 62 4.41 7.52 -15.26
N PHE A 63 3.45 7.48 -14.33
CA PHE A 63 2.88 6.25 -13.79
C PHE A 63 1.40 6.11 -14.15
N ASP A 64 0.98 4.91 -14.55
CA ASP A 64 -0.45 4.63 -14.77
C ASP A 64 -1.20 4.57 -13.43
N LEU A 65 -0.49 4.22 -12.35
CA LEU A 65 -1.02 4.13 -10.99
C LEU A 65 0.04 4.46 -9.94
N VAL A 66 -0.31 5.30 -8.98
CA VAL A 66 0.44 5.49 -7.73
C VAL A 66 -0.32 4.84 -6.58
N ILE A 67 0.41 4.07 -5.77
CA ILE A 67 -0.06 3.44 -4.54
C ILE A 67 0.72 4.07 -3.38
N ASN A 68 0.16 5.09 -2.73
CA ASN A 68 0.77 5.71 -1.55
C ASN A 68 0.21 5.11 -0.26
N LEU A 69 1.03 4.32 0.44
CA LEU A 69 0.64 3.65 1.68
C LEU A 69 1.20 4.34 2.93
N GLU A 70 1.62 5.60 2.78
CA GLU A 70 2.15 6.46 3.85
C GLU A 70 1.23 7.64 4.12
N ASP A 71 0.88 7.84 5.38
CA ASP A 71 -0.10 8.82 5.87
C ASP A 71 0.51 10.14 6.33
N GLU A 72 1.78 10.37 6.04
CA GLU A 72 2.51 11.58 6.40
C GLU A 72 2.39 12.67 5.32
N LEU A 73 2.54 13.92 5.74
CA LEU A 73 2.44 15.09 4.86
C LEU A 73 3.50 15.09 3.77
N GLU A 74 4.75 14.70 4.10
CA GLU A 74 5.86 14.75 3.14
C GLU A 74 5.69 13.74 1.98
N PRO A 75 5.37 12.45 2.22
CA PRO A 75 4.98 11.51 1.17
C PRO A 75 3.77 11.95 0.35
N ALA A 76 2.72 12.44 1.01
CA ALA A 76 1.51 12.89 0.33
C ALA A 76 1.79 14.09 -0.61
N ALA A 77 2.58 15.07 -0.15
CA ALA A 77 2.98 16.22 -0.95
C ALA A 77 3.90 15.83 -2.11
N PHE A 78 4.85 14.92 -1.88
CA PHE A 78 5.73 14.41 -2.95
C PHE A 78 4.94 13.72 -4.05
N VAL A 79 3.98 12.86 -3.70
CA VAL A 79 3.13 12.19 -4.70
C VAL A 79 2.26 13.20 -5.44
N HIS A 80 1.69 14.18 -4.73
CA HIS A 80 0.82 15.19 -5.34
C HIS A 80 1.58 16.11 -6.32
N HIS A 81 2.76 16.62 -5.96
CA HIS A 81 3.48 17.61 -6.76
C HIS A 81 4.58 17.03 -7.64
N GLY A 82 5.24 15.96 -7.20
CA GLY A 82 6.46 15.43 -7.83
C GLY A 82 6.21 14.26 -8.79
N ILE A 83 5.04 13.63 -8.75
CA ILE A 83 4.76 12.42 -9.53
C ILE A 83 3.61 12.64 -10.50
N ARG A 84 3.89 12.50 -11.79
CA ARG A 84 2.87 12.48 -12.84
C ARG A 84 2.19 11.12 -12.88
N HIS A 85 0.87 11.09 -12.72
CA HIS A 85 0.11 9.84 -12.72
C HIS A 85 -1.34 9.99 -13.17
N ASP A 86 -1.89 8.91 -13.75
CA ASP A 86 -3.28 8.87 -14.21
C ASP A 86 -4.27 8.52 -13.09
N ARG A 87 -3.81 7.71 -12.13
CA ARG A 87 -4.63 7.18 -11.04
C ARG A 87 -3.86 7.14 -9.73
N HIS A 88 -4.58 7.39 -8.65
CA HIS A 88 -4.04 7.36 -7.30
C HIS A 88 -4.88 6.41 -6.43
N PHE A 89 -4.21 5.54 -5.71
CA PHE A 89 -4.73 4.79 -4.58
C PHE A 89 -3.87 5.16 -3.36
N GLY A 90 -4.45 5.62 -2.26
CA GLY A 90 -3.63 5.93 -1.10
C GLY A 90 -3.92 7.27 -0.44
N ALA A 91 -2.98 7.68 0.42
CA ALA A 91 -2.96 9.02 0.98
C ALA A 91 -2.47 10.05 -0.04
N TYR A 92 -3.07 11.24 -0.03
CA TYR A 92 -2.77 12.32 -0.96
C TYR A 92 -2.93 13.68 -0.28
N LEU A 93 -2.31 14.70 -0.86
CA LEU A 93 -2.53 16.08 -0.44
C LEU A 93 -3.80 16.62 -1.11
N ASP A 94 -4.77 17.07 -0.31
CA ASP A 94 -5.98 17.71 -0.83
C ASP A 94 -5.75 19.20 -1.15
N ASP A 95 -6.76 19.85 -1.76
CA ASP A 95 -6.69 21.25 -2.16
C ASP A 95 -6.54 22.23 -0.98
N SER A 96 -6.80 21.78 0.25
CA SER A 96 -6.62 22.56 1.47
C SER A 96 -5.20 22.42 2.06
N GLY A 97 -4.37 21.54 1.50
CA GLY A 97 -3.05 21.20 2.01
C GLY A 97 -3.08 20.20 3.17
N ALA A 98 -4.21 19.52 3.40
CA ALA A 98 -4.32 18.46 4.39
C ALA A 98 -4.08 17.08 3.75
N VAL A 99 -3.61 16.12 4.56
CA VAL A 99 -3.49 14.73 4.11
C VAL A 99 -4.87 14.08 4.15
N ALA A 100 -5.37 13.71 2.98
CA ALA A 100 -6.57 12.91 2.78
C ALA A 100 -6.20 11.53 2.23
N TYR A 101 -7.17 10.65 2.04
CA TYR A 101 -6.95 9.35 1.40
C TYR A 101 -8.11 8.94 0.53
N THR A 102 -7.83 8.18 -0.52
CA THR A 102 -8.83 7.82 -1.52
C THR A 102 -9.91 6.91 -0.95
N ASP A 103 -11.14 7.05 -1.43
CA ASP A 103 -12.31 6.32 -0.94
C ASP A 103 -12.17 4.78 -1.02
N ASP A 104 -11.39 4.27 -1.98
CA ASP A 104 -11.05 2.87 -2.18
C ASP A 104 -9.89 2.39 -1.27
N SER A 105 -9.14 3.31 -0.66
CA SER A 105 -8.10 3.03 0.32
C SER A 105 -8.58 3.11 1.77
N ARG A 106 -9.86 3.48 2.01
CA ARG A 106 -10.52 3.43 3.33
C ARG A 106 -10.22 2.15 4.11
N GLY A 107 -10.38 0.99 3.50
CA GLY A 107 -10.11 -0.29 4.17
C GLY A 107 -8.65 -0.49 4.63
N TRP A 108 -7.70 0.25 4.07
CA TRP A 108 -6.30 0.27 4.47
C TRP A 108 -6.05 1.30 5.59
N PHE A 109 -6.59 2.52 5.46
CA PHE A 109 -6.34 3.62 6.42
C PHE A 109 -7.29 3.67 7.61
N ASP A 110 -8.50 3.10 7.52
CA ASP A 110 -9.45 3.04 8.63
C ASP A 110 -8.92 2.18 9.80
N MET A 111 -7.88 1.38 9.56
CA MET A 111 -7.14 0.62 10.58
C MET A 111 -5.78 1.25 10.95
N SER A 112 -5.38 2.35 10.30
CA SER A 112 -4.15 3.14 10.55
C SER A 112 -4.41 4.37 11.43
N LEU A 113 -3.34 5.09 11.80
CA LEU A 113 -3.34 6.26 12.69
C LEU A 113 -4.17 7.46 12.18
N ILE A 114 -4.36 7.59 10.86
CA ILE A 114 -5.19 8.64 10.23
C ILE A 114 -6.66 8.26 10.00
N SER A 115 -7.20 7.30 10.73
CA SER A 115 -8.64 7.00 10.68
C SER A 115 -9.47 8.29 10.89
N VAL A 116 -10.39 8.58 9.96
CA VAL A 116 -11.38 9.69 10.00
C VAL A 116 -12.20 9.71 11.31
N HIS A 117 -12.13 8.66 12.12
CA HIS A 117 -12.85 8.55 13.38
C HIS A 117 -12.08 8.96 14.63
N GLY A 118 -10.85 9.46 14.49
CA GLY A 118 -10.01 9.84 15.62
C GLY A 118 -9.57 8.64 16.46
N ARG A 119 -8.47 8.84 17.18
CA ARG A 119 -7.69 7.83 17.93
C ARG A 119 -8.56 6.85 18.76
N LYS A 120 -9.64 7.33 19.38
CA LYS A 120 -10.54 6.51 20.21
C LYS A 120 -11.32 5.45 19.44
N ARG A 121 -11.80 5.76 18.23
CA ARG A 121 -12.65 4.83 17.47
C ARG A 121 -11.83 3.78 16.73
N ALA A 122 -10.62 4.13 16.30
CA ALA A 122 -9.66 3.18 15.73
C ALA A 122 -9.28 2.11 16.76
N ASP A 123 -9.07 2.52 18.02
CA ASP A 123 -8.82 1.59 19.12
C ASP A 123 -10.07 0.75 19.48
N GLU A 124 -11.28 1.32 19.42
CA GLU A 124 -12.53 0.56 19.59
C GLU A 124 -12.75 -0.46 18.46
N LEU A 125 -12.49 -0.11 17.20
CA LEU A 125 -12.56 -1.03 16.05
C LEU A 125 -11.50 -2.14 16.18
N LYS A 126 -10.30 -1.81 16.67
CA LYS A 126 -9.27 -2.79 17.02
C LYS A 126 -9.74 -3.69 18.15
N LEU A 127 -10.43 -3.17 19.18
CA LEU A 127 -10.94 -3.94 20.33
C LEU A 127 -12.13 -4.86 19.98
N GLN A 128 -13.01 -4.41 19.08
CA GLN A 128 -14.18 -5.17 18.62
C GLN A 128 -13.80 -6.29 17.65
N ASN A 129 -12.62 -6.19 17.03
CA ASN A 129 -12.05 -7.26 16.21
C ASN A 129 -11.52 -8.40 17.10
N ARG A 130 -12.42 -9.23 17.64
CA ARG A 130 -12.11 -10.43 18.45
C ARG A 130 -11.47 -11.58 17.66
N ARG A 131 -10.88 -11.33 16.49
CA ARG A 131 -10.18 -12.35 15.68
C ARG A 131 -8.69 -12.03 15.64
N SER A 132 -7.98 -12.62 16.61
CA SER A 132 -6.53 -12.81 16.73
C SER A 132 -5.63 -11.67 16.25
N TYR A 133 -5.16 -10.89 17.23
CA TYR A 133 -4.13 -9.85 17.15
C TYR A 133 -2.73 -10.31 16.71
N HIS A 134 -2.54 -11.57 16.29
CA HIS A 134 -1.20 -12.10 16.04
C HIS A 134 -0.84 -12.35 14.56
N LEU A 135 -1.78 -12.35 13.61
CA LEU A 135 -1.42 -12.67 12.21
C LEU A 135 -2.30 -12.07 11.08
N ASP A 136 -3.36 -11.31 11.37
CA ASP A 136 -4.47 -11.17 10.41
C ASP A 136 -4.75 -9.75 9.88
N CYS A 137 -4.26 -8.67 10.52
CA CYS A 137 -4.57 -7.31 10.06
C CYS A 137 -3.94 -6.97 8.70
N ASP A 138 -2.66 -7.30 8.50
CA ASP A 138 -1.93 -6.88 7.31
C ASP A 138 -2.08 -7.84 6.12
N LEU A 139 -2.29 -9.13 6.36
CA LEU A 139 -2.68 -10.05 5.30
C LEU A 139 -4.07 -9.71 4.77
N ARG A 140 -5.00 -9.31 5.65
CA ARG A 140 -6.28 -8.75 5.22
C ARG A 140 -6.12 -7.42 4.51
N ALA A 141 -5.25 -6.53 4.99
CA ALA A 141 -4.96 -5.28 4.32
C ALA A 141 -4.41 -5.52 2.91
N SER A 142 -3.46 -6.45 2.73
CA SER A 142 -2.92 -6.84 1.42
C SER A 142 -3.96 -7.56 0.55
N VAL A 143 -4.83 -8.41 1.11
CA VAL A 143 -5.94 -9.05 0.37
C VAL A 143 -7.02 -8.04 0.00
N MET A 144 -7.30 -7.05 0.85
CA MET A 144 -8.29 -6.00 0.65
C MET A 144 -7.78 -4.96 -0.34
N LEU A 145 -6.51 -4.56 -0.26
CA LEU A 145 -5.78 -3.77 -1.24
C LEU A 145 -5.84 -4.43 -2.61
N CYS A 146 -5.56 -5.73 -2.69
CA CYS A 146 -5.69 -6.47 -3.94
C CYS A 146 -7.14 -6.54 -4.43
N ARG A 147 -8.12 -6.77 -3.55
CA ARG A 147 -9.54 -6.80 -3.94
C ARG A 147 -10.02 -5.45 -4.46
N ASN A 148 -9.59 -4.35 -3.82
CA ASN A 148 -9.97 -3.01 -4.23
C ASN A 148 -9.25 -2.62 -5.52
N LEU A 149 -7.95 -2.87 -5.65
CA LEU A 149 -7.23 -2.68 -6.92
C LEU A 149 -7.88 -3.47 -8.08
N VAL A 150 -8.36 -4.70 -7.82
CA VAL A 150 -9.12 -5.48 -8.80
C VAL A 150 -10.47 -4.85 -9.14
N ARG A 151 -11.16 -4.26 -8.15
CA ARG A 151 -12.45 -3.58 -8.33
C ARG A 151 -12.32 -2.25 -9.08
N VAL A 152 -11.18 -1.56 -8.97
CA VAL A 152 -10.90 -0.33 -9.73
C VAL A 152 -10.43 -0.63 -11.17
N GLY A 153 -10.87 -1.74 -11.76
CA GLY A 153 -10.66 -2.06 -13.19
C GLY A 153 -9.39 -2.85 -13.52
N PHE A 154 -8.59 -3.28 -12.54
CA PHE A 154 -7.47 -4.20 -12.82
C PHE A 154 -7.95 -5.65 -12.74
N ALA A 155 -8.43 -6.19 -13.86
CA ALA A 155 -8.91 -7.56 -13.95
C ALA A 155 -7.81 -8.59 -13.58
N ALA A 156 -7.73 -8.97 -12.30
CA ALA A 156 -7.19 -10.26 -11.92
C ALA A 156 -8.36 -11.24 -11.93
N THR A 157 -8.48 -12.01 -13.01
CA THR A 157 -9.34 -13.19 -13.07
C THR A 157 -8.85 -14.20 -12.03
N TRP A 158 -9.43 -14.14 -10.84
CA TRP A 158 -9.24 -15.19 -9.83
C TRP A 158 -10.23 -16.30 -10.13
N PRO A 159 -9.81 -17.54 -10.47
CA PRO A 159 -10.69 -18.67 -10.26
C PRO A 159 -10.87 -18.79 -8.75
N LEU A 160 -12.12 -18.62 -8.29
CA LEU A 160 -12.57 -18.95 -6.94
C LEU A 160 -12.36 -20.45 -6.67
N ARG A 161 -11.13 -20.92 -6.52
CA ARG A 161 -10.88 -22.18 -5.82
C ARG A 161 -10.91 -21.86 -4.33
N ARG A 162 -12.04 -22.23 -3.72
CA ARG A 162 -12.22 -22.34 -2.27
C ARG A 162 -10.95 -22.93 -1.66
N TRP A 163 -10.30 -22.16 -0.79
CA TRP A 163 -9.32 -22.68 0.13
C TRP A 163 -10.07 -23.59 1.12
N GLN A 164 -10.09 -24.89 0.85
CA GLN A 164 -10.47 -25.91 1.84
C GLN A 164 -9.18 -26.32 2.55
N GLY A 165 -8.76 -25.53 3.54
CA GLY A 165 -7.77 -25.97 4.52
C GLY A 165 -8.38 -26.99 5.48
N PRO A 166 -7.60 -27.95 6.02
CA PRO A 166 -8.14 -29.05 6.78
C PRO A 166 -8.47 -28.59 8.20
N CYS A 167 -9.74 -28.31 8.46
CA CYS A 167 -10.29 -28.34 9.81
C CYS A 167 -11.28 -29.51 9.84
N GLY A 168 -10.79 -30.67 10.30
CA GLY A 168 -11.58 -31.88 10.38
C GLY A 168 -10.74 -33.08 10.80
N ARG A 169 -10.40 -33.16 12.08
CA ARG A 169 -10.88 -34.18 13.04
C ARG A 169 -10.19 -33.97 14.38
#